data_AF-A0A7I0HW14-F1
#
_entry.id   AF-A0A7I0HW14-F1
#
_cell.length_a   1.000
_cell.length_b   1.000
_cell.length_c   1.000
_cell.angle_alpha   90.00
_cell.angle_beta   90.00
_cell.angle_gamma   90.00
#
_symmetry.space_group_name_H-M   'P 1'
#
loop_
_entity.id
_entity.type
_entity.pdbx_description
1 polymer ?
#
loop_
_entity_poly.entity_id
_entity_poly.type
_entity_poly.pdbx_seq_one_letter_code
_entity_poly.pdbx_strand_id
1 'polypeptide(L)'
;MRRILYTIGFSLAFGNSFSCVKSSSEDPLSALLTSPPVISSVTPQIGTPAQNNANATYTATEVIIKGENFGIDPVVRFNDTVATVTLNLGTELYTKVPDGTYSGFITVSKSGGSCLPNSKTGVNCSGMEFFVDCYSVTNKQYGPEIELKQGQGISVEYDGNETKAFRTDTLLSARNLTISCESVVTVRVFSRSCQATDYVLQNNPIIPFPASVATQFYITAESATCSLVL
;
A
#
# COMPACT_ATOMS: atom_id res chain seq x y z
N MET A 1 55.63 62.70 33.67
CA MET A 1 55.06 63.86 34.40
C MET A 1 53.54 63.80 34.29
N ARG A 2 52.83 63.99 35.41
CA ARG A 2 51.51 64.66 35.63
C ARG A 2 50.51 64.68 34.45
N ARG A 3 49.19 64.49 34.56
CA ARG A 3 48.16 64.26 35.61
C ARG A 3 46.82 64.49 34.84
N ILE A 4 45.73 63.72 35.02
CA ILE A 4 44.45 64.14 35.66
C ILE A 4 43.26 63.47 34.92
N LEU A 5 42.33 62.92 35.70
CA LEU A 5 40.99 62.46 35.31
C LEU A 5 40.05 63.63 34.97
N TYR A 6 39.08 63.42 34.08
CA TYR A 6 37.75 64.01 34.22
C TYR A 6 36.65 63.06 33.74
N THR A 7 35.67 62.87 34.61
CA THR A 7 34.45 62.07 34.45
C THR A 7 33.27 63.02 34.21
N ILE A 8 32.53 62.85 33.11
CA ILE A 8 31.14 63.33 32.86
C ILE A 8 30.63 62.39 31.73
N GLY A 9 29.57 61.59 31.76
CA GLY A 9 28.32 61.56 32.52
C GLY A 9 27.16 62.05 31.65
N PHE A 10 26.50 61.19 30.83
CA PHE A 10 25.04 61.22 30.57
C PHE A 10 24.54 60.17 29.54
N SER A 11 23.55 59.40 29.99
CA SER A 11 22.34 58.89 29.30
C SER A 11 22.35 57.82 28.22
N LEU A 12 21.71 56.71 28.60
CA LEU A 12 21.10 55.66 27.79
C LEU A 12 20.01 56.21 26.83
N ALA A 13 20.01 55.72 25.60
CA ALA A 13 18.80 55.55 24.80
C ALA A 13 18.95 54.25 23.99
N PHE A 14 18.29 53.19 24.47
CA PHE A 14 18.06 51.95 23.72
C PHE A 14 17.12 52.26 22.54
N GLY A 15 17.69 52.49 21.36
CA GLY A 15 16.93 52.51 20.11
C GLY A 15 16.65 51.09 19.67
N ASN A 16 15.61 50.45 20.22
CA ASN A 16 15.03 49.25 19.63
C ASN A 16 14.45 49.64 18.27
N SER A 17 15.17 49.31 17.20
CA SER A 17 14.64 49.36 15.84
C SER A 17 13.65 48.22 15.70
N PHE A 18 12.39 48.47 16.04
CA PHE A 18 11.29 47.62 15.64
C PHE A 18 11.20 47.65 14.11
N SER A 19 11.88 46.71 13.45
CA SER A 19 11.53 46.33 12.09
C SER A 19 10.16 45.66 12.15
N CYS A 20 9.10 46.42 11.88
CA CYS A 20 7.85 45.86 11.43
C CYS A 20 8.13 45.15 10.10
N VAL A 21 8.42 43.85 10.15
CA VAL A 21 8.29 42.99 8.99
C VAL A 21 6.81 43.02 8.64
N LYS A 22 6.51 43.63 7.50
CA LYS A 22 5.19 43.69 6.89
C LYS A 22 4.65 42.26 6.84
N SER A 23 3.62 41.97 7.64
CA SER A 23 2.87 40.72 7.59
C SER A 23 2.50 40.47 6.13
N SER A 24 2.94 39.35 5.55
CA SER A 24 2.43 38.95 4.25
C SER A 24 0.93 38.71 4.44
N SER A 25 0.14 39.57 3.81
CA SER A 25 -1.25 39.26 3.51
C SER A 25 -1.19 38.11 2.52
N GLU A 26 -1.08 36.88 3.02
CA GLU A 26 -1.30 35.70 2.20
C GLU A 26 -2.69 35.87 1.60
N ASP A 27 -2.74 36.06 0.29
CA ASP A 27 -3.99 36.15 -0.45
C ASP A 27 -4.78 34.87 -0.11
N PRO A 28 -6.02 34.97 0.42
CA PRO A 28 -6.79 33.79 0.80
C PRO A 28 -6.98 32.80 -0.36
N LEU A 29 -6.94 33.28 -1.61
CA LEU A 29 -6.94 32.41 -2.79
C LEU A 29 -5.60 31.67 -2.95
N SER A 30 -4.48 32.34 -2.69
CA SER A 30 -3.15 31.74 -2.63
C SER A 30 -2.99 30.76 -1.46
N ALA A 31 -3.62 31.02 -0.31
CA ALA A 31 -3.67 30.09 0.82
C ALA A 31 -4.46 28.81 0.50
N LEU A 32 -5.58 28.93 -0.23
CA LEU A 32 -6.36 27.78 -0.71
C LEU A 32 -5.61 26.96 -1.77
N LEU A 33 -4.83 27.63 -2.62
CA LEU A 33 -3.97 26.97 -3.60
C LEU A 33 -2.71 26.33 -2.97
N THR A 34 -2.35 26.69 -1.74
CA THR A 34 -1.16 26.19 -1.03
C THR A 34 -1.47 25.23 0.12
N SER A 35 -2.71 25.13 0.59
CA SER A 35 -3.09 24.18 1.66
C SER A 35 -2.93 22.72 1.20
N PRO A 36 -2.16 21.88 1.91
CA PRO A 36 -1.93 20.50 1.47
C PRO A 36 -3.27 19.73 1.37
N PRO A 37 -3.36 18.75 0.46
CA PRO A 37 -4.52 17.86 0.42
C PRO A 37 -4.64 17.12 1.75
N VAL A 38 -5.86 16.75 2.13
CA VAL A 38 -6.11 15.94 3.33
C VAL A 38 -6.97 14.76 2.92
N ILE A 39 -6.49 13.53 3.16
CA ILE A 39 -7.30 12.32 2.99
C ILE A 39 -8.04 12.05 4.30
N SER A 40 -9.36 12.01 4.25
CA SER A 40 -10.22 11.66 5.40
C SER A 40 -10.59 10.18 5.39
N SER A 41 -10.76 9.57 4.22
CA SER A 41 -10.97 8.13 4.10
C SER A 41 -10.60 7.58 2.72
N VAL A 42 -10.33 6.28 2.70
CA VAL A 42 -10.18 5.46 1.49
C VAL A 42 -11.16 4.30 1.61
N THR A 43 -12.01 4.09 0.61
CA THR A 43 -13.01 3.02 0.64
C THR A 43 -13.07 2.28 -0.69
N PRO A 44 -12.90 0.95 -0.70
CA PRO A 44 -12.42 0.13 0.41
C PRO A 44 -10.94 0.42 0.74
N GLN A 45 -10.50 0.18 1.99
CA GLN A 45 -9.09 0.29 2.39
C GLN A 45 -8.26 -0.96 2.03
N ILE A 46 -8.91 -1.95 1.41
CA ILE A 46 -8.33 -3.20 0.93
C ILE A 46 -8.80 -3.42 -0.50
N GLY A 47 -7.93 -3.92 -1.37
CA GLY A 47 -8.30 -4.23 -2.75
C GLY A 47 -7.21 -4.95 -3.52
N THR A 48 -7.41 -5.06 -4.83
CA THR A 48 -6.48 -5.76 -5.71
C THR A 48 -6.39 -5.08 -7.09
N PRO A 49 -5.24 -5.19 -7.78
CA PRO A 49 -5.19 -4.94 -9.21
C PRO A 49 -6.10 -5.88 -10.00
N ALA A 50 -6.23 -5.62 -11.31
CA ALA A 50 -6.96 -6.56 -12.16
C ALA A 50 -6.24 -7.91 -12.17
N GLN A 51 -7.02 -9.00 -12.14
CA GLN A 51 -6.47 -10.34 -12.19
C GLN A 51 -7.09 -11.11 -13.34
N ASN A 52 -6.24 -11.64 -14.20
CA ASN A 52 -6.67 -12.49 -15.30
C ASN A 52 -6.08 -13.88 -15.08
N ASN A 53 -6.92 -14.90 -15.15
CA ASN A 53 -6.46 -16.27 -15.13
C ASN A 53 -7.24 -17.13 -16.12
N ALA A 54 -6.82 -18.39 -16.30
CA ALA A 54 -7.44 -19.31 -17.26
C ALA A 54 -8.95 -19.54 -17.04
N ASN A 55 -9.45 -19.30 -15.82
CA ASN A 55 -10.82 -19.59 -15.43
C ASN A 55 -11.72 -18.34 -15.39
N ALA A 56 -11.15 -17.14 -15.19
CA ALA A 56 -11.90 -15.91 -15.05
C ALA A 56 -11.06 -14.64 -15.23
N THR A 57 -11.76 -13.55 -15.55
CA THR A 57 -11.25 -12.17 -15.58
C THR A 57 -11.89 -11.41 -14.42
N TYR A 58 -11.07 -10.88 -13.52
CA TYR A 58 -11.50 -10.08 -12.39
C TYR A 58 -11.02 -8.63 -12.56
N THR A 59 -11.94 -7.69 -12.49
CA THR A 59 -11.63 -6.26 -12.60
C THR A 59 -10.91 -5.75 -11.36
N ALA A 60 -10.01 -4.78 -11.55
CA ALA A 60 -9.37 -4.06 -10.45
C ALA A 60 -10.40 -3.45 -9.49
N THR A 61 -10.08 -3.42 -8.20
CA THR A 61 -10.92 -2.80 -7.18
C THR A 61 -11.07 -1.30 -7.44
N GLU A 62 -12.30 -0.81 -7.46
CA GLU A 62 -12.60 0.61 -7.48
C GLU A 62 -12.41 1.19 -6.08
N VAL A 63 -11.74 2.34 -6.00
CA VAL A 63 -11.39 3.00 -4.75
C VAL A 63 -11.88 4.43 -4.81
N ILE A 64 -12.62 4.82 -3.77
CA ILE A 64 -13.07 6.19 -3.53
C ILE A 64 -12.20 6.77 -2.42
N ILE A 65 -11.51 7.85 -2.73
CA ILE A 65 -10.69 8.61 -1.78
C ILE A 65 -11.47 9.87 -1.42
N LYS A 66 -11.85 10.03 -0.15
CA LYS A 66 -12.52 11.23 0.33
C LYS A 66 -11.54 12.13 1.09
N GLY A 67 -11.80 13.43 1.03
CA GLY A 67 -10.92 14.40 1.65
C GLY A 67 -11.24 15.82 1.24
N GLU A 68 -10.24 16.67 1.35
CA GLU A 68 -10.32 18.10 1.05
C GLU A 68 -9.07 18.57 0.31
N ASN A 69 -9.21 19.67 -0.41
CA ASN A 69 -8.10 20.37 -1.08
C ASN A 69 -7.33 19.51 -2.10
N PHE A 70 -8.00 18.58 -2.79
CA PHE A 70 -7.37 17.77 -3.84
C PHE A 70 -6.96 18.60 -5.08
N GLY A 71 -7.60 19.75 -5.29
CA GLY A 71 -7.33 20.61 -6.43
C GLY A 71 -7.87 20.02 -7.74
N ILE A 72 -7.44 20.61 -8.85
CA ILE A 72 -7.97 20.29 -10.20
C ILE A 72 -7.28 19.05 -10.77
N ASP A 73 -5.95 18.99 -10.63
CA ASP A 73 -5.10 17.92 -11.17
C ASP A 73 -4.31 17.20 -10.05
N PRO A 74 -4.98 16.38 -9.22
CA PRO A 74 -4.30 15.56 -8.23
C PRO A 74 -3.57 14.39 -8.89
N VAL A 75 -2.48 13.96 -8.27
CA VAL A 75 -1.81 12.70 -8.59
C VAL A 75 -2.05 11.73 -7.46
N VAL A 76 -2.73 10.63 -7.79
CA VAL A 76 -2.96 9.51 -6.88
C VAL A 76 -1.91 8.44 -7.12
N ARG A 77 -1.26 7.96 -6.06
CA ARG A 77 -0.39 6.80 -6.12
C ARG A 77 -0.79 5.72 -5.13
N PHE A 78 -0.61 4.48 -5.54
CA PHE A 78 -0.61 3.32 -4.66
C PHE A 78 0.85 2.88 -4.50
N ASN A 79 1.42 3.14 -3.33
CA ASN A 79 2.86 3.19 -3.10
C ASN A 79 3.52 4.15 -4.09
N ASP A 80 4.33 3.60 -5.00
CA ASP A 80 5.04 4.37 -6.02
C ASP A 80 4.34 4.31 -7.40
N THR A 81 3.24 3.55 -7.52
CA THR A 81 2.52 3.34 -8.78
C THR A 81 1.44 4.40 -8.97
N VAL A 82 1.51 5.16 -10.07
CA VAL A 82 0.49 6.17 -10.40
C VAL A 82 -0.80 5.48 -10.82
N ALA A 83 -1.91 5.87 -10.20
CA ALA A 83 -3.24 5.41 -10.57
C ALA A 83 -3.95 6.41 -11.48
N THR A 84 -4.83 5.90 -12.33
CA THR A 84 -5.65 6.73 -13.20
C THR A 84 -6.86 7.24 -12.43
N VAL A 85 -6.94 8.55 -12.24
CA VAL A 85 -8.12 9.22 -11.68
C VAL A 85 -9.21 9.25 -12.76
N THR A 86 -10.33 8.58 -12.48
CA THR A 86 -11.48 8.47 -13.39
C THR A 86 -12.50 9.58 -13.16
N LEU A 87 -12.58 10.11 -11.94
CA LEU A 87 -13.44 11.25 -11.60
C LEU A 87 -12.81 12.02 -10.43
N ASN A 88 -12.81 13.36 -10.54
CA ASN A 88 -12.37 14.27 -9.49
C ASN A 88 -13.51 15.25 -9.18
N LEU A 89 -14.01 15.22 -7.94
CA LEU A 89 -15.04 16.13 -7.42
C LEU A 89 -14.47 17.17 -6.44
N GLY A 90 -13.14 17.28 -6.33
CA GLY A 90 -12.41 18.18 -5.43
C GLY A 90 -12.31 17.67 -3.99
N THR A 91 -13.35 16.99 -3.50
CA THR A 91 -13.40 16.32 -2.18
C THR A 91 -13.50 14.80 -2.27
N GLU A 92 -13.72 14.27 -3.49
CA GLU A 92 -13.74 12.84 -3.78
C GLU A 92 -12.94 12.55 -5.05
N LEU A 93 -12.08 11.53 -5.00
CA LEU A 93 -11.37 10.99 -6.16
C LEU A 93 -11.79 9.54 -6.36
N TYR A 94 -12.13 9.21 -7.60
CA TYR A 94 -12.46 7.85 -8.01
C TYR A 94 -11.31 7.31 -8.83
N THR A 95 -10.77 6.16 -8.42
CA THR A 95 -9.66 5.50 -9.09
C THR A 95 -9.83 4.00 -9.05
N LYS A 96 -8.96 3.27 -9.73
CA LYS A 96 -8.82 1.82 -9.60
C LYS A 96 -7.42 1.48 -9.11
N VAL A 97 -7.27 0.35 -8.43
CA VAL A 97 -5.97 -0.17 -8.02
C VAL A 97 -5.15 -0.50 -9.28
N PRO A 98 -4.00 0.14 -9.52
CA PRO A 98 -3.19 -0.13 -10.71
C PRO A 98 -2.37 -1.41 -10.57
N ASP A 99 -1.97 -1.98 -11.71
CA ASP A 99 -1.08 -3.14 -11.76
C ASP A 99 0.29 -2.83 -11.11
N GLY A 100 0.84 -3.81 -10.40
CA GLY A 100 2.11 -3.64 -9.67
C GLY A 100 1.95 -3.06 -8.25
N THR A 101 0.73 -2.67 -7.85
CA THR A 101 0.44 -2.25 -6.48
C THR A 101 0.66 -3.37 -5.47
N TYR A 102 1.20 -3.05 -4.30
CA TYR A 102 1.32 -3.93 -3.14
C TYR A 102 0.82 -3.20 -1.87
N SER A 103 0.76 -3.86 -0.71
CA SER A 103 0.33 -3.20 0.54
C SER A 103 1.28 -2.08 0.96
N GLY A 104 0.74 -0.94 1.37
CA GLY A 104 1.51 0.23 1.80
C GLY A 104 0.61 1.46 1.92
N PHE A 105 0.92 2.56 1.22
CA PHE A 105 0.14 3.80 1.29
C PHE A 105 -0.49 4.17 -0.06
N ILE A 106 -1.77 4.53 -0.02
CA ILE A 106 -2.32 5.43 -1.04
C ILE A 106 -1.91 6.84 -0.69
N THR A 107 -1.47 7.60 -1.68
CA THR A 107 -1.13 9.01 -1.52
C THR A 107 -1.81 9.88 -2.56
N VAL A 108 -2.12 11.10 -2.16
CA VAL A 108 -2.64 12.16 -3.02
C VAL A 108 -1.71 13.36 -2.89
N SER A 109 -1.18 13.81 -4.03
CA SER A 109 -0.46 15.09 -4.12
C SER A 109 -1.12 16.01 -5.14
N LYS A 110 -1.10 17.32 -4.91
CA LYS A 110 -1.57 18.31 -5.89
C LYS A 110 -0.41 18.93 -6.67
N SER A 111 -0.71 19.88 -7.56
CA SER A 111 0.31 20.58 -8.37
C SER A 111 1.46 21.13 -7.52
N GLY A 112 2.69 20.91 -7.97
CA GLY A 112 3.93 21.26 -7.23
C GLY A 112 4.20 20.40 -5.99
N GLY A 113 3.38 19.38 -5.71
CA GLY A 113 3.56 18.44 -4.61
C GLY A 113 4.19 17.12 -5.02
N SER A 114 4.80 16.44 -4.03
CA SER A 114 5.31 15.08 -4.16
C SER A 114 5.32 14.41 -2.80
N CYS A 115 4.84 13.18 -2.74
CA CYS A 115 4.99 12.29 -1.60
C CYS A 115 6.37 11.62 -1.63
N LEU A 116 6.90 11.28 -0.45
CA LEU A 116 8.07 10.42 -0.34
C LEU A 116 7.69 8.96 -0.68
N PRO A 117 8.62 8.16 -1.22
CA PRO A 117 8.33 6.76 -1.57
C PRO A 117 7.76 5.97 -0.40
N ASN A 118 6.68 5.24 -0.65
CA ASN A 118 5.94 4.46 0.35
C ASN A 118 5.73 5.19 1.71
N SER A 119 5.41 6.47 1.67
CA SER A 119 5.19 7.31 2.85
C SER A 119 3.93 8.17 2.70
N LYS A 120 3.28 8.47 3.83
CA LYS A 120 2.17 9.43 3.90
C LYS A 120 2.60 10.90 3.94
N THR A 121 3.91 11.18 3.90
CA THR A 121 4.47 12.52 4.04
C THR A 121 5.15 12.99 2.76
N GLY A 122 5.23 14.30 2.61
CA GLY A 122 5.86 14.95 1.47
C GLY A 122 5.46 16.43 1.39
N VAL A 123 5.79 17.06 0.27
CA VAL A 123 5.34 18.43 -0.02
C VAL A 123 3.96 18.36 -0.66
N ASN A 124 2.98 19.07 -0.11
CA ASN A 124 1.60 19.08 -0.64
C ASN A 124 1.05 17.66 -0.88
N CYS A 125 1.26 16.80 0.11
CA CYS A 125 0.96 15.37 0.06
C CYS A 125 0.16 14.96 1.30
N SER A 126 -0.75 14.01 1.12
CA SER A 126 -1.36 13.25 2.20
C SER A 126 -1.43 11.78 1.80
N GLY A 127 -1.41 10.89 2.77
CA GLY A 127 -1.50 9.46 2.53
C GLY A 127 -2.26 8.70 3.61
N MET A 128 -2.80 7.56 3.22
CA MET A 128 -3.53 6.62 4.07
C MET A 128 -3.09 5.20 3.73
N GLU A 129 -3.05 4.31 4.73
CA GLU A 129 -2.69 2.92 4.52
C GLU A 129 -3.70 2.24 3.58
N PHE A 130 -3.20 1.35 2.72
CA PHE A 130 -3.99 0.54 1.83
C PHE A 130 -3.38 -0.86 1.73
N PHE A 131 -4.23 -1.89 1.82
CA PHE A 131 -3.79 -3.28 1.81
C PHE A 131 -4.16 -3.96 0.50
N VAL A 132 -3.21 -4.71 -0.04
CA VAL A 132 -3.45 -5.60 -1.18
C VAL A 132 -3.80 -6.99 -0.67
N ASP A 133 -4.94 -7.49 -1.09
CA ASP A 133 -5.41 -8.85 -0.84
C ASP A 133 -5.82 -9.49 -2.18
N CYS A 134 -4.99 -10.42 -2.64
CA CYS A 134 -5.16 -11.05 -3.95
C CYS A 134 -6.37 -11.99 -4.00
N TYR A 135 -6.88 -12.42 -2.86
CA TYR A 135 -8.01 -13.32 -2.80
C TYR A 135 -9.36 -12.60 -2.73
N SER A 136 -9.38 -11.39 -2.16
CA SER A 136 -10.60 -10.58 -1.97
C SER A 136 -11.46 -10.43 -3.24
N VAL A 137 -10.83 -10.33 -4.41
CA VAL A 137 -11.50 -10.13 -5.71
C VAL A 137 -12.37 -11.29 -6.15
N THR A 138 -12.04 -12.49 -5.66
CA THR A 138 -12.80 -13.70 -5.95
C THR A 138 -14.01 -13.85 -5.02
N ASN A 139 -14.28 -12.85 -4.18
CA ASN A 139 -15.28 -12.91 -3.11
C ASN A 139 -15.09 -14.14 -2.20
N LYS A 140 -13.83 -14.53 -1.97
CA LYS A 140 -13.44 -15.68 -1.14
C LYS A 140 -14.13 -16.99 -1.54
N GLN A 141 -14.21 -17.26 -2.85
CA GLN A 141 -14.94 -18.40 -3.43
C GLN A 141 -14.51 -19.79 -2.91
N TYR A 142 -13.30 -19.93 -2.38
CA TYR A 142 -12.74 -21.17 -1.82
C TYR A 142 -12.79 -21.21 -0.28
N GLY A 143 -13.64 -20.38 0.33
CA GLY A 143 -13.77 -20.29 1.78
C GLY A 143 -12.67 -19.45 2.46
N PRO A 144 -12.52 -19.54 3.79
CA PRO A 144 -11.49 -18.82 4.53
C PRO A 144 -10.09 -19.33 4.18
N GLU A 145 -9.10 -18.43 4.22
CA GLU A 145 -7.70 -18.81 4.02
C GLU A 145 -7.20 -19.66 5.20
N ILE A 146 -6.57 -20.78 4.89
CA ILE A 146 -5.85 -21.60 5.87
C ILE A 146 -4.46 -20.99 6.07
N GLU A 147 -4.08 -20.72 7.32
CA GLU A 147 -2.80 -20.13 7.65
C GLU A 147 -1.70 -21.20 7.75
N LEU A 148 -0.60 -20.99 7.03
CA LEU A 148 0.61 -21.81 7.09
C LEU A 148 1.78 -20.97 7.61
N LYS A 149 2.19 -21.24 8.85
CA LYS A 149 3.27 -20.49 9.51
C LYS A 149 4.64 -21.04 9.15
N GLN A 150 5.65 -20.17 9.17
CA GLN A 150 7.04 -20.56 9.02
C GLN A 150 7.44 -21.66 10.03
N GLY A 151 8.02 -22.75 9.54
CA GLY A 151 8.48 -23.88 10.35
C GLY A 151 7.37 -24.86 10.73
N GLN A 152 6.16 -24.67 10.23
CA GLN A 152 5.01 -25.52 10.51
C GLN A 152 4.77 -26.51 9.36
N GLY A 153 4.47 -27.75 9.72
CA GLY A 153 3.85 -28.73 8.83
C GLY A 153 2.36 -28.85 9.15
N ILE A 154 1.50 -28.84 8.13
CA ILE A 154 0.05 -29.12 8.28
C ILE A 154 -0.38 -30.25 7.35
N SER A 155 -1.42 -30.96 7.75
CA SER A 155 -2.14 -31.91 6.89
C SER A 155 -3.49 -31.32 6.53
N VAL A 156 -3.83 -31.35 5.24
CA VAL A 156 -5.07 -30.79 4.70
C VAL A 156 -5.77 -31.85 3.87
N GLU A 157 -7.04 -32.10 4.18
CA GLU A 157 -7.90 -33.04 3.47
C GLU A 157 -8.66 -32.32 2.37
N TYR A 158 -8.70 -32.90 1.18
CA TYR A 158 -9.47 -32.42 0.04
C TYR A 158 -10.61 -33.39 -0.28
N ASP A 159 -11.77 -32.86 -0.63
CA ASP A 159 -12.95 -33.66 -1.00
C ASP A 159 -13.32 -33.46 -2.47
N GLY A 160 -12.88 -34.38 -3.33
CA GLY A 160 -13.03 -34.28 -4.79
C GLY A 160 -12.06 -33.25 -5.36
N ASN A 161 -12.29 -32.83 -6.60
CA ASN A 161 -11.51 -31.76 -7.25
C ASN A 161 -11.78 -30.41 -6.56
N GLU A 162 -11.18 -30.22 -5.39
CA GLU A 162 -11.42 -29.12 -4.48
C GLU A 162 -10.23 -28.16 -4.52
N THR A 163 -10.52 -26.86 -4.47
CA THR A 163 -9.51 -25.81 -4.32
C THR A 163 -9.65 -25.18 -2.95
N LYS A 164 -8.54 -25.04 -2.23
CA LYS A 164 -8.47 -24.33 -0.95
C LYS A 164 -7.53 -23.15 -1.03
N ALA A 165 -7.87 -22.08 -0.30
CA ALA A 165 -7.04 -20.88 -0.21
C ALA A 165 -6.13 -20.92 1.02
N PHE A 166 -4.91 -20.43 0.84
CA PHE A 166 -3.89 -20.41 1.87
C PHE A 166 -3.19 -19.05 1.92
N ARG A 167 -2.69 -18.74 3.10
CA ARG A 167 -1.80 -17.59 3.32
C ARG A 167 -0.66 -17.98 4.26
N THR A 168 0.50 -17.39 4.04
CA THR A 168 1.62 -17.48 4.99
C THR A 168 1.64 -16.29 5.93
N ASP A 169 2.39 -16.41 7.02
CA ASP A 169 2.93 -15.22 7.70
C ASP A 169 4.00 -14.53 6.83
N THR A 170 4.43 -13.33 7.23
CA THR A 170 5.54 -12.65 6.58
C THR A 170 6.82 -13.43 6.82
N LEU A 171 7.36 -14.06 5.78
CA LEU A 171 8.54 -14.91 5.89
C LEU A 171 9.79 -14.08 6.18
N LEU A 172 10.62 -14.50 7.14
CA LEU A 172 11.85 -13.77 7.47
C LEU A 172 12.97 -14.00 6.44
N SER A 173 12.90 -15.11 5.71
CA SER A 173 13.85 -15.50 4.67
C SER A 173 13.12 -16.27 3.57
N ALA A 174 13.71 -16.35 2.38
CA ALA A 174 13.12 -17.12 1.29
C ALA A 174 13.09 -18.60 1.68
N ARG A 175 11.95 -19.26 1.46
CA ARG A 175 11.73 -20.67 1.81
C ARG A 175 11.02 -21.39 0.67
N ASN A 176 10.96 -22.70 0.77
CA ASN A 176 10.21 -23.50 -0.19
C ASN A 176 9.01 -24.12 0.52
N LEU A 177 7.83 -23.92 -0.05
CA LEU A 177 6.66 -24.74 0.27
C LEU A 177 6.88 -26.12 -0.35
N THR A 178 6.96 -27.14 0.49
CA THR A 178 6.96 -28.53 0.05
C THR A 178 5.56 -29.09 0.21
N ILE A 179 5.05 -29.70 -0.85
CA ILE A 179 3.72 -30.31 -0.86
C ILE A 179 3.91 -31.80 -1.10
N SER A 180 3.31 -32.63 -0.25
CA SER A 180 3.30 -34.08 -0.38
C SER A 180 1.86 -34.59 -0.38
N CYS A 181 1.39 -35.12 -1.51
CA CYS A 181 0.03 -35.61 -1.69
C CYS A 181 0.04 -36.98 -2.37
N GLU A 182 -1.03 -37.75 -2.19
CA GLU A 182 -1.22 -39.02 -2.90
C GLU A 182 -1.65 -38.84 -4.38
N SER A 183 -2.06 -37.62 -4.75
CA SER A 183 -2.48 -37.23 -6.09
C SER A 183 -1.66 -36.05 -6.61
N VAL A 184 -1.78 -35.77 -7.92
CA VAL A 184 -1.20 -34.55 -8.49
C VAL A 184 -1.96 -33.32 -8.03
N VAL A 185 -1.25 -32.21 -7.87
CA VAL A 185 -1.82 -30.93 -7.43
C VAL A 185 -1.61 -29.83 -8.44
N THR A 186 -2.51 -28.86 -8.47
CA THR A 186 -2.27 -27.59 -9.13
C THR A 186 -2.10 -26.52 -8.07
N VAL A 187 -1.00 -25.77 -8.13
CA VAL A 187 -0.71 -24.69 -7.17
C VAL A 187 -0.72 -23.37 -7.91
N ARG A 188 -1.49 -22.39 -7.43
CA ARG A 188 -1.42 -21.00 -7.90
C ARG A 188 -0.84 -20.13 -6.81
N VAL A 189 0.28 -19.47 -7.09
CA VAL A 189 0.93 -18.56 -6.13
C VAL A 189 0.77 -17.13 -6.60
N PHE A 190 0.40 -16.23 -5.69
CA PHE A 190 0.32 -14.81 -5.98
C PHE A 190 1.59 -14.09 -5.51
N SER A 191 2.14 -13.24 -6.37
CA SER A 191 3.13 -12.25 -5.95
C SER A 191 2.50 -11.22 -5.00
N ARG A 192 3.32 -10.39 -4.34
CA ARG A 192 2.84 -9.27 -3.51
C ARG A 192 1.96 -8.26 -4.26
N SER A 193 2.00 -8.27 -5.59
CA SER A 193 1.18 -7.43 -6.48
C SER A 193 0.14 -8.22 -7.25
N CYS A 194 -0.23 -9.40 -6.75
CA CYS A 194 -1.27 -10.28 -7.27
C CYS A 194 -1.06 -10.80 -8.69
N GLN A 195 0.20 -10.83 -9.16
CA GLN A 195 0.52 -11.59 -10.36
C GLN A 195 0.57 -13.08 -10.00
N ALA A 196 -0.21 -13.88 -10.71
CA ALA A 196 -0.32 -15.31 -10.47
C ALA A 196 0.75 -16.11 -11.25
N THR A 197 1.32 -17.11 -10.59
CA THR A 197 2.15 -18.14 -11.20
C THR A 197 1.51 -19.50 -10.94
N ASP A 198 1.25 -20.25 -12.00
CA ASP A 198 0.58 -21.55 -11.93
C ASP A 198 1.58 -22.70 -12.11
N TYR A 199 1.51 -23.66 -11.19
CA TYR A 199 2.22 -24.93 -11.21
C TYR A 199 1.19 -26.04 -11.41
N VAL A 200 0.97 -26.43 -12.66
CA VAL A 200 -0.16 -27.27 -13.07
C VAL A 200 0.21 -28.77 -12.98
N LEU A 201 -0.68 -29.57 -12.39
CA LEU A 201 -0.59 -31.05 -12.32
C LEU A 201 0.79 -31.58 -11.89
N GLN A 202 1.28 -31.07 -10.77
CA GLN A 202 2.58 -31.44 -10.21
C GLN A 202 2.45 -32.62 -9.24
N ASN A 203 3.45 -33.51 -9.25
CA ASN A 203 3.60 -34.54 -8.23
C ASN A 203 4.61 -34.07 -7.18
N ASN A 204 4.15 -33.92 -5.94
CA ASN A 204 4.94 -33.48 -4.78
C ASN A 204 5.86 -32.27 -5.05
N PRO A 205 5.31 -31.12 -5.49
CA PRO A 205 6.11 -29.97 -5.89
C PRO A 205 6.83 -29.28 -4.73
N ILE A 206 7.93 -28.60 -5.09
CA ILE A 206 8.66 -27.67 -4.23
C ILE A 206 8.53 -26.28 -4.84
N ILE A 207 7.84 -25.39 -4.13
CA ILE A 207 7.47 -24.07 -4.65
C ILE A 207 8.22 -22.96 -3.89
N PRO A 208 9.00 -22.11 -4.57
CA PRO A 208 9.78 -21.07 -3.89
C PRO A 208 8.89 -19.89 -3.47
N PHE A 209 8.97 -19.51 -2.19
CA PHE A 209 8.32 -18.33 -1.62
C PHE A 209 9.34 -17.25 -1.25
N PRO A 210 9.09 -15.98 -1.61
CA PRO A 210 10.01 -14.88 -1.35
C PRO A 210 10.09 -14.50 0.13
N ALA A 211 11.21 -13.89 0.51
CA ALA A 211 11.38 -13.30 1.84
C ALA A 211 10.58 -11.99 2.00
N SER A 212 10.34 -11.62 3.25
CA SER A 212 9.79 -10.33 3.71
C SER A 212 8.39 -9.99 3.20
N VAL A 213 7.64 -10.99 2.73
CA VAL A 213 6.23 -10.84 2.34
C VAL A 213 5.43 -12.04 2.80
N ALA A 214 4.15 -11.82 3.11
CA ALA A 214 3.18 -12.89 3.21
C ALA A 214 2.77 -13.32 1.79
N THR A 215 2.64 -14.62 1.56
CA THR A 215 2.27 -15.18 0.26
C THR A 215 0.87 -15.76 0.34
N GLN A 216 -0.02 -15.33 -0.56
CA GLN A 216 -1.31 -15.97 -0.77
C GLN A 216 -1.18 -16.97 -1.91
N PHE A 217 -1.83 -18.12 -1.79
CA PHE A 217 -1.79 -19.16 -2.81
C PHE A 217 -3.00 -20.10 -2.72
N TYR A 218 -3.30 -20.79 -3.80
CA TYR A 218 -4.32 -21.83 -3.86
C TYR A 218 -3.67 -23.17 -4.14
N ILE A 219 -4.26 -24.22 -3.57
CA ILE A 219 -3.94 -25.60 -3.96
C ILE A 219 -5.26 -26.24 -4.39
N THR A 220 -5.23 -26.84 -5.57
CA THR A 220 -6.28 -27.72 -6.08
C THR A 220 -5.74 -29.15 -6.06
N ALA A 221 -6.47 -30.05 -5.43
CA ALA A 221 -6.16 -31.47 -5.38
C ALA A 221 -7.45 -32.28 -5.56
N GLU A 222 -7.32 -33.55 -5.93
CA GLU A 222 -8.44 -34.51 -5.89
C GLU A 222 -8.67 -35.02 -4.45
N SER A 223 -9.58 -35.99 -4.24
CA SER A 223 -9.83 -36.62 -2.93
C SER A 223 -8.58 -37.26 -2.33
N ALA A 224 -7.75 -36.46 -1.66
CA ALA A 224 -6.46 -36.85 -1.09
C ALA A 224 -6.12 -35.98 0.12
N THR A 225 -5.26 -36.53 0.99
CA THR A 225 -4.66 -35.76 2.07
C THR A 225 -3.29 -35.26 1.63
N CYS A 226 -3.06 -33.96 1.76
CA CYS A 226 -1.80 -33.32 1.45
C CYS A 226 -1.09 -32.85 2.72
N SER A 227 0.19 -33.17 2.85
CA SER A 227 1.08 -32.55 3.83
C SER A 227 1.77 -31.34 3.22
N LEU A 228 1.69 -30.19 3.89
CA LEU A 228 2.27 -28.93 3.48
C LEU A 228 3.30 -28.51 4.52
N VAL A 229 4.53 -28.21 4.10
CA VAL A 229 5.61 -27.80 5.00
C VAL A 229 6.27 -26.52 4.46
N LEU A 230 6.42 -25.52 5.31
CA LEU A 230 7.01 -24.22 4.99
C LEU A 230 8.23 -23.87 5.84
#